data_AF-A0A1E7HBR5-F1
#
_entry.id   AF-A0A1E7HBR5-F1
#
_cell.length_a   1.000
_cell.length_b   1.000
_cell.length_c   1.000
_cell.angle_alpha   90.00
_cell.angle_beta   90.00
_cell.angle_gamma   90.00
#
_symmetry.space_group_name_H-M   'P 1'
#
loop_
_entity.id
_entity.type
_entity.pdbx_description
1 polymer ?
#
loop_
_entity_poly.entity_id
_entity_poly.type
_entity_poly.pdbx_seq_one_letter_code
_entity_poly.pdbx_strand_id
1 'polypeptide(L)' 'MTYDVAAFTPYSFHTGQKIHIEGSRRHGDWEVAAVGEHTVTLRCPISKKEFEWPIFCYLVEEKHDEIWPRET' A
#
# COMPACT_ATOMS: atom_id res chain seq x y z
N MET A 1 -15.08 33.17 -7.13
CA MET A 1 -14.48 32.44 -8.28
C MET A 1 -14.28 31.00 -7.86
N THR A 2 -14.63 30.06 -8.72
CA THR A 2 -14.46 28.62 -8.51
C THR A 2 -13.26 28.14 -9.32
N TYR A 3 -12.47 27.22 -8.76
CA TYR A 3 -11.27 26.68 -9.37
C TYR A 3 -11.33 25.16 -9.32
N ASP A 4 -10.68 24.50 -10.27
CA ASP A 4 -10.44 23.06 -10.20
C ASP A 4 -9.35 22.79 -9.16
N VAL A 5 -9.69 22.05 -8.12
CA VAL A 5 -8.79 21.73 -7.01
C VAL A 5 -8.62 20.21 -6.94
N ALA A 6 -7.38 19.76 -7.12
CA ALA A 6 -7.01 18.37 -6.87
C ALA A 6 -6.65 18.19 -5.40
N ALA A 7 -7.44 17.41 -4.67
CA ALA A 7 -7.18 17.06 -3.29
C ALA A 7 -6.55 15.67 -3.22
N PHE A 8 -5.48 15.54 -2.45
CA PHE A 8 -4.75 14.30 -2.25
C PHE A 8 -4.73 13.97 -0.77
N THR A 9 -5.15 12.75 -0.44
CA THR A 9 -5.02 12.19 0.92
C THR A 9 -4.21 10.91 0.84
N PRO A 10 -3.40 10.59 1.86
CA PRO A 10 -2.77 9.29 1.92
C PRO A 10 -3.82 8.18 1.94
N TYR A 11 -3.47 7.03 1.37
CA TYR A 11 -4.32 5.84 1.45
C TYR A 11 -4.44 5.33 2.89
N SER A 12 -5.67 5.07 3.31
CA SER A 12 -5.99 4.56 4.65
C SER A 12 -5.74 3.05 4.72
N PHE A 13 -4.48 2.67 4.95
CA PHE A 13 -4.12 1.28 5.20
C PHE A 13 -4.82 0.71 6.44
N HIS A 14 -5.02 -0.60 6.45
CA HIS A 14 -5.47 -1.35 7.62
C HIS A 14 -4.62 -2.60 7.83
N THR A 15 -4.39 -2.97 9.08
CA THR A 15 -3.61 -4.17 9.42
C THR A 15 -4.21 -5.43 8.82
N GLY A 16 -3.37 -6.31 8.27
CA GLY A 16 -3.76 -7.55 7.59
C GLY A 16 -4.07 -7.40 6.10
N GLN A 17 -4.12 -6.16 5.60
CA GLN A 17 -4.35 -5.86 4.19
C GLN A 17 -3.25 -6.44 3.31
N LYS A 18 -3.62 -7.00 2.15
CA LYS A 18 -2.71 -7.45 1.10
C LYS A 18 -2.67 -6.39 0.01
N ILE A 19 -1.47 -5.93 -0.32
CA ILE A 19 -1.29 -4.85 -1.30
C ILE A 19 -0.25 -5.25 -2.33
N HIS A 20 -0.46 -4.75 -3.54
CA HIS A 20 0.51 -4.80 -4.62
C HIS A 20 0.97 -3.36 -4.91
N ILE A 21 2.28 -3.14 -4.84
CA ILE A 21 2.87 -1.83 -5.16
C ILE A 21 3.48 -1.92 -6.56
N GLU A 22 3.05 -1.06 -7.47
CA GLU A 22 3.62 -0.93 -8.82
C GLU A 22 4.45 0.35 -8.95
N GLY A 23 5.36 0.41 -9.94
CA GLY A 23 6.02 1.65 -10.36
C GLY A 23 6.95 2.34 -9.35
N SER A 24 7.48 1.62 -8.34
CA SER A 24 8.41 2.21 -7.36
C SER A 24 9.54 1.25 -6.94
N ARG A 25 10.54 1.75 -6.20
CA ARG A 25 11.58 0.89 -5.58
C ARG A 25 11.01 -0.11 -4.58
N ARG A 26 9.77 0.08 -4.13
CA ARG A 26 9.05 -0.77 -3.19
C ARG A 26 8.10 -1.73 -3.93
N HIS A 27 8.28 -1.90 -5.23
CA HIS A 27 7.41 -2.74 -6.04
C HIS A 27 7.33 -4.16 -5.49
N GLY A 28 6.17 -4.79 -5.67
CA GLY A 28 5.91 -6.16 -5.26
C GLY A 28 4.78 -6.27 -4.25
N ASP A 29 4.67 -7.48 -3.70
CA ASP A 29 3.59 -7.90 -2.82
C ASP A 29 3.93 -7.72 -1.35
N TRP A 30 2.98 -7.15 -0.61
CA TRP A 30 3.16 -6.84 0.81
C TRP A 30 1.90 -7.13 1.62
N GLU A 31 2.11 -7.47 2.88
CA GLU A 31 1.07 -7.46 3.91
C GLU A 31 1.28 -6.24 4.82
N VAL A 32 0.21 -5.51 5.12
CA VAL A 32 0.27 -4.42 6.11
C VAL A 32 0.31 -5.03 7.51
N ALA A 33 1.47 -4.99 8.15
CA ALA A 33 1.67 -5.54 9.48
C ALA A 33 1.25 -4.58 10.59
N ALA A 34 1.43 -3.27 10.39
CA ALA A 34 1.02 -2.23 11.33
C ALA A 34 0.77 -0.90 10.62
N VAL A 35 -0.07 -0.07 11.22
CA VAL A 35 -0.35 1.30 10.77
C VAL A 35 -0.09 2.23 11.94
N GLY A 36 0.88 3.13 11.77
CA GLY A 36 1.19 4.21 12.72
C GLY A 36 0.51 5.52 12.32
N GLU A 37 0.77 6.57 13.08
CA GLU A 37 0.19 7.90 12.81
C GLU A 37 0.66 8.47 11.46
N HIS A 38 1.93 8.26 11.11
CA HIS A 38 2.55 8.74 9.87
C HIS A 38 3.35 7.66 9.14
N THR A 39 3.26 6.41 9.59
CA THR A 39 4.00 5.29 9.02
C THR A 39 3.11 4.07 8.76
N VAL A 40 3.57 3.19 7.88
CA VAL A 40 3.00 1.87 7.64
C VAL A 40 4.13 0.85 7.64
N THR A 41 3.94 -0.25 8.38
CA THR A 41 4.88 -1.37 8.40
C THR A 41 4.41 -2.41 7.41
N LEU A 42 5.27 -2.71 6.44
CA LEU A 42 5.02 -3.70 5.39
C LEU A 42 5.84 -4.96 5.65
N ARG A 43 5.18 -6.11 5.57
CA ARG A 43 5.80 -7.43 5.70
C ARG A 43 5.84 -8.11 4.35
N CYS A 44 7.04 -8.56 3.96
CA CYS A 44 7.22 -9.37 2.77
C CYS A 44 6.60 -10.76 3.02
N PRO A 45 5.66 -11.23 2.16
CA PRO A 45 4.98 -12.50 2.39
C PRO A 45 5.91 -13.72 2.31
N ILE A 46 7.01 -13.61 1.55
CA ILE A 46 7.98 -14.69 1.32
C ILE A 46 9.01 -14.73 2.46
N SER A 47 9.74 -13.63 2.65
CA SER A 47 10.86 -13.58 3.60
C SER A 47 10.45 -13.29 5.04
N LYS A 48 9.20 -12.88 5.27
CA LYS A 48 8.65 -12.39 6.55
C LYS A 48 9.38 -11.17 7.13
N LYS A 49 10.32 -10.57 6.40
CA LYS A 49 10.99 -9.33 6.79
C LYS A 49 9.98 -8.18 6.81
N GLU A 50 10.12 -7.33 7.81
CA GLU A 50 9.30 -6.15 8.02
C GLU A 50 10.11 -4.88 7.77
N PHE A 51 9.46 -3.90 7.16
CA PHE A 51 10.04 -2.59 6.89
C PHE A 51 9.00 -1.52 7.19
N GLU A 52 9.39 -0.54 8.00
CA GLU A 52 8.58 0.63 8.28
C GLU A 52 8.84 1.73 7.24
N TRP A 53 7.75 2.33 6.74
CA TRP A 53 7.80 3.38 5.73
C TRP A 53 6.89 4.54 6.13
N PRO A 54 7.22 5.80 5.79
CA PRO A 54 6.26 6.91 5.88
C PRO A 54 5.04 6.62 5.02
N ILE A 55 3.81 6.88 5.49
CA ILE A 55 2.58 6.57 4.74
C ILE A 55 2.69 7.11 3.33
N PHE A 56 2.51 6.20 2.38
CA PHE A 56 2.69 6.45 0.98
C PHE A 56 1.68 5.58 0.24
N CYS A 57 0.98 6.17 -0.72
CA CYS A 57 0.13 5.60 -1.76
C CYS A 57 -1.07 6.52 -1.93
N TYR A 58 -1.35 6.84 -3.18
CA TYR A 58 -2.64 7.34 -3.62
C TYR A 58 -3.35 6.14 -4.23
N LEU A 59 -4.56 5.82 -3.76
CA LEU A 59 -5.34 4.70 -4.30
C LEU A 59 -5.56 4.95 -5.80
N VAL A 60 -5.05 4.04 -6.64
CA VAL A 60 -5.23 4.13 -8.10
C VAL A 60 -6.47 3.34 -8.52
N GLU A 61 -6.73 2.17 -7.91
CA GLU A 61 -7.87 1.30 -8.21
C GLU A 61 -8.01 0.22 -7.10
N GLU A 62 -9.23 -0.23 -6.78
CA GLU A 62 -9.49 -1.33 -5.84
C GLU A 62 -10.14 -2.50 -6.58
N LYS A 63 -9.46 -3.66 -6.64
CA LYS A 63 -9.91 -4.85 -7.35
C LYS A 63 -10.37 -5.93 -6.37
N HIS A 64 -11.46 -6.58 -6.71
CA HIS A 64 -12.05 -7.66 -5.93
C HIS A 64 -11.73 -9.01 -6.59
N ASP A 65 -11.54 -10.05 -5.78
CA ASP A 65 -11.29 -11.44 -6.22
C ASP A 65 -10.04 -11.66 -7.08
N GLU A 66 -8.98 -10.85 -6.87
CA GLU A 66 -7.69 -11.01 -7.56
C GLU A 66 -6.81 -12.06 -6.88
N ILE A 67 -6.09 -12.85 -7.69
CA ILE A 67 -5.13 -13.84 -7.22
C ILE A 67 -3.89 -13.12 -6.68
N TRP A 68 -3.57 -13.38 -5.41
CA TRP A 68 -2.40 -12.84 -4.72
C TRP A 68 -1.69 -13.95 -3.92
N PRO A 69 -0.35 -14.08 -4.00
CA PRO A 69 0.58 -13.30 -4.83
C PRO A 69 0.43 -13.63 -6.32
N ARG A 70 0.85 -12.72 -7.19
CA ARG A 70 0.93 -13.02 -8.63
C ARG A 70 2.01 -14.09 -8.83
N GLU A 71 1.69 -15.19 -9.50
CA GLU A 71 2.71 -16.16 -9.91
C GLU A 71 3.69 -15.47 -10.88
N THR A 72 4.99 -15.60 -10.62
CA THR A 72 6.11 -15.08 -11.43
C THR A 72 6.18 -15.70 -12.81
#